data_AF-A0A6M0FZ25-F1
#
_entry.id   AF-A0A6M0FZ25-F1
#
_cell.length_a   1.000
_cell.length_b   1.000
_cell.length_c   1.000
_cell.angle_alpha   90.00
_cell.angle_beta   90.00
_cell.angle_gamma   90.00
#
_symmetry.space_group_name_H-M   'P 1'
#
loop_
_entity.id
_entity.type
_entity.pdbx_description
1 polymer ?
#
loop_
_entity_poly.entity_id
_entity_poly.type
_entity_poly.pdbx_seq_one_letter_code
_entity_poly.pdbx_strand_id
1 'polypeptide(L)'
;MKCVEYSRSKIDKLSLYAAMGIPEFWRYNGTVLRIYQLKSGEYQESDSSLAFPGVSIKEIPKFIQESRKVGEVTSTRNFRNWVRLQLVQ
;
A
#
# COMPACT_ATOMS: atom_id res chain seq x y z
N MET A 1 -3.90 8.62 -3.87
CA MET A 1 -2.64 9.40 -3.97
C MET A 1 -1.50 8.49 -3.50
N LYS A 2 -0.50 8.18 -4.35
CA LYS A 2 0.64 7.30 -3.99
C LYS A 2 1.84 8.19 -3.64
N CYS A 3 2.31 8.16 -2.40
CA CYS A 3 3.56 8.82 -1.98
C CYS A 3 4.50 7.78 -1.38
N VAL A 4 5.64 7.54 -2.04
CA VAL A 4 6.80 6.82 -1.49
C VAL A 4 7.89 7.87 -1.27
N GLU A 5 8.45 7.96 -0.06
CA GLU A 5 9.50 8.95 0.23
C GLU A 5 10.64 8.41 1.09
N TYR A 6 11.82 8.99 0.82
CA TYR A 6 13.14 8.75 1.42
C TYR A 6 13.77 10.13 1.74
N SER A 7 13.64 10.66 2.97
CA SER A 7 14.44 11.80 3.49
C SER A 7 14.17 12.11 4.98
N ARG A 8 15.23 12.52 5.69
CA ARG A 8 15.31 12.83 7.13
C ARG A 8 14.63 14.15 7.51
N SER A 9 13.31 14.13 7.71
CA SER A 9 12.62 15.17 8.48
C SER A 9 11.70 14.50 9.49
N LYS A 10 11.79 14.92 10.76
CA LYS A 10 11.04 14.44 11.93
C LYS A 10 9.55 14.81 11.87
N ILE A 11 8.99 14.96 10.67
CA ILE A 11 7.57 15.18 10.46
C ILE A 11 6.91 13.85 10.73
N ASP A 12 6.08 13.80 11.75
CA ASP A 12 5.21 12.66 11.98
C ASP A 12 4.12 12.64 10.90
N LYS A 13 4.48 12.05 9.76
CA LYS A 13 3.60 11.94 8.59
C LYS A 13 2.35 11.13 8.91
N LEU A 14 2.41 10.20 9.86
CA LEU A 14 1.23 9.46 10.31
C LEU A 14 0.24 10.43 10.97
N SER A 15 0.71 11.24 11.93
CA SER A 15 -0.12 12.27 12.56
C SER A 15 -0.65 13.30 11.54
N LEU A 16 0.16 13.70 10.55
CA LEU A 16 -0.28 14.62 9.49
C LEU A 16 -1.37 14.01 8.60
N TYR A 17 -1.20 12.78 8.13
CA TYR A 17 -2.18 12.10 7.29
C TYR A 17 -3.46 11.75 8.07
N ALA A 18 -3.34 11.46 9.36
CA ALA A 18 -4.46 11.25 10.26
C ALA A 18 -5.28 12.54 10.46
N ALA A 19 -4.60 13.68 10.67
CA ALA A 19 -5.25 14.99 10.76
C ALA A 19 -5.98 15.39 9.47
N MET A 20 -5.51 14.92 8.31
CA MET A 20 -6.21 15.09 7.02
C MET A 20 -7.33 14.07 6.79
N GLY A 21 -7.58 13.15 7.72
CA GLY A 21 -8.66 12.18 7.61
C GLY A 21 -8.44 11.09 6.56
N ILE A 22 -7.18 10.81 6.17
CA ILE A 22 -6.90 9.78 5.16
C ILE A 22 -7.22 8.40 5.77
N PRO A 23 -8.20 7.66 5.23
CA PRO A 23 -8.72 6.46 5.89
C PRO A 23 -7.72 5.30 5.89
N GLU A 24 -6.79 5.28 4.94
CA GLU A 24 -5.83 4.18 4.76
C GLU A 24 -4.48 4.70 4.27
N PHE A 25 -3.42 4.28 4.95
CA PHE A 25 -2.03 4.63 4.64
C PHE A 25 -1.20 3.37 4.40
N TRP A 26 -0.50 3.35 3.26
CA TRP A 26 0.30 2.20 2.83
C TRP A 26 1.77 2.53 2.89
N ARG A 27 2.56 1.68 3.54
CA ARG A 27 4.01 1.88 3.70
C ARG A 27 4.77 0.67 3.22
N TYR A 28 5.54 0.85 2.15
CA TYR A 28 6.49 -0.14 1.66
C TYR A 28 7.92 0.25 2.06
N ASN A 29 8.65 -0.64 2.75
CA ASN A 29 10.02 -0.37 3.18
C ASN A 29 11.09 -0.96 2.23
N GLY A 30 10.68 -1.45 1.06
CA GLY A 30 11.57 -2.17 0.12
C GLY A 30 11.49 -3.69 0.23
N THR A 31 10.92 -4.22 1.32
CA THR A 31 10.71 -5.67 1.54
C THR A 31 9.29 -5.98 1.98
N VAL A 32 8.79 -5.26 2.99
CA VAL A 32 7.49 -5.47 3.62
C VAL A 32 6.57 -4.30 3.27
N LEU A 33 5.34 -4.63 2.90
CA LEU A 33 4.25 -3.69 2.76
C LEU A 33 3.37 -3.78 4.01
N ARG A 34 3.18 -2.65 4.68
CA ARG A 34 2.28 -2.49 5.83
C ARG A 34 1.15 -1.56 5.47
N ILE A 35 -0.02 -1.84 6.02
CA ILE A 35 -1.21 -0.99 5.89
C ILE A 35 -1.59 -0.50 7.26
N TYR A 36 -1.93 0.78 7.32
CA TYR A 36 -2.45 1.45 8.48
C TYR A 36 -3.84 1.99 8.15
N GLN A 37 -4.82 1.75 9.02
CA GLN A 37 -6.16 2.28 8.90
C GLN A 37 -6.38 3.36 9.96
N LEU A 38 -7.02 4.47 9.58
CA LEU A 38 -7.34 5.55 10.51
C LEU A 38 -8.54 5.14 11.36
N LYS A 39 -8.33 5.02 12.67
CA LYS A 39 -9.36 4.69 13.67
C LYS A 39 -9.25 5.66 14.84
N SER A 40 -10.35 6.34 15.14
CA SER A 40 -10.42 7.29 16.25
C SER A 40 -9.34 8.38 16.23
N GLY A 41 -8.94 8.84 15.04
CA GLY A 41 -7.91 9.87 14.86
C GLY A 41 -6.47 9.37 14.85
N GLU A 42 -6.24 8.06 14.96
CA GLU A 42 -4.90 7.46 14.93
C GLU A 42 -4.79 6.30 13.95
N TYR A 43 -3.58 6.07 13.43
CA TYR A 43 -3.32 4.96 12.52
C TYR A 43 -3.03 3.66 13.28
N GLN A 44 -3.77 2.61 12.94
CA GLN A 44 -3.58 1.26 13.46
C GLN A 44 -3.19 0.32 12.32
N GLU A 45 -2.17 -0.53 12.54
CA GLU A 45 -1.77 -1.52 11.55
C GLU A 45 -2.91 -2.53 11.27
N SER A 46 -3.09 -2.91 10.01
CA SER A 46 -4.12 -3.85 9.58
C SER A 46 -3.57 -4.84 8.55
N ASP A 47 -4.01 -6.10 8.67
CA ASP A 47 -3.74 -7.16 7.69
C ASP A 47 -4.68 -7.11 6.48
N SER A 48 -5.68 -6.22 6.51
CA SER A 48 -6.72 -6.10 5.49
C SER A 48 -6.77 -4.69 4.92
N SER A 49 -7.17 -4.57 3.66
CA SER A 49 -7.29 -3.28 2.99
C SER A 49 -8.75 -2.88 2.80
N LEU A 50 -9.03 -1.60 3.01
CA LEU A 50 -10.28 -0.96 2.64
C LEU A 50 -10.39 -0.81 1.11
N ALA A 51 -9.29 -0.50 0.43
CA ALA A 51 -9.24 -0.33 -1.02
C ALA A 51 -9.27 -1.66 -1.80
N PHE A 52 -8.78 -2.75 -1.20
CA PHE A 52 -8.78 -4.08 -1.80
C PHE A 52 -9.32 -5.14 -0.83
N PRO A 53 -10.65 -5.14 -0.56
CA PRO A 53 -11.27 -6.16 0.28
C PRO A 53 -11.01 -7.56 -0.27
N GLY A 54 -10.64 -8.51 0.59
CA GLY A 54 -10.40 -9.90 0.21
C GLY A 54 -9.08 -10.17 -0.54
N VAL A 55 -8.28 -9.14 -0.82
CA VAL A 55 -6.98 -9.32 -1.49
C VAL A 55 -5.87 -9.52 -0.46
N SER A 56 -5.08 -10.59 -0.64
CA SER A 56 -3.88 -10.82 0.19
C SER A 56 -2.82 -9.77 -0.10
N ILE A 57 -2.69 -8.79 0.80
CA ILE A 57 -1.74 -7.68 0.67
C ILE A 57 -0.28 -8.15 0.68
N LYS A 58 -0.01 -9.31 1.30
CA LYS A 58 1.32 -9.94 1.34
C LYS A 58 1.84 -10.30 -0.05
N GLU A 59 0.95 -10.48 -1.02
CA GLU A 59 1.30 -10.77 -2.41
C GLU A 59 1.66 -9.52 -3.21
N ILE A 60 1.28 -8.31 -2.75
CA ILE A 60 1.48 -7.07 -3.51
C ILE A 60 2.97 -6.69 -3.69
N PRO A 61 3.86 -6.85 -2.68
CA PRO A 61 5.30 -6.63 -2.84
C PRO A 61 5.95 -7.37 -4.01
N LYS A 62 5.43 -8.54 -4.42
CA LYS A 62 6.03 -9.31 -5.52
C LYS A 62 6.01 -8.53 -6.84
N PHE A 63 4.95 -7.76 -7.10
CA PHE A 63 4.82 -6.93 -8.30
C PHE A 63 5.79 -5.74 -8.25
N ILE A 64 6.04 -5.18 -7.07
CA ILE A 64 7.04 -4.11 -6.89
C ILE A 64 8.45 -4.65 -7.16
N GLN A 65 8.73 -5.91 -6.80
CA GLN A 65 10.00 -6.54 -7.10
C GLN A 65 10.12 -6.96 -8.57
N GLU A 66 9.05 -7.47 -9.17
CA GLU A 66 8.98 -7.83 -10.59
C GLU A 66 9.17 -6.62 -11.50
N SER A 67 8.67 -5.44 -11.13
CA SER A 67 8.83 -4.23 -11.95
C SER A 67 10.30 -3.88 -12.20
N ARG A 68 11.19 -4.23 -11.27
CA ARG A 68 12.64 -4.07 -11.43
C ARG A 68 13.24 -5.01 -12.48
N LYS A 69 12.57 -6.12 -12.79
CA LYS A 69 13.02 -7.13 -13.75
C LYS A 69 12.36 -6.96 -15.13
N VAL A 70 11.05 -6.78 -15.17
CA VAL A 70 10.24 -6.82 -16.42
C VAL A 70 9.75 -5.43 -16.86
N GLY A 71 10.12 -4.39 -16.12
CA GLY A 71 9.67 -3.01 -16.34
C GLY A 71 8.35 -2.67 -15.67
N GLU A 72 8.16 -1.38 -15.39
CA GLU A 72 7.00 -0.84 -14.66
C GLU A 72 5.67 -1.09 -15.41
N VAL A 73 5.67 -0.93 -16.73
CA VAL A 73 4.48 -1.11 -17.58
C VAL A 73 3.96 -2.55 -17.49
N THR A 74 4.86 -3.52 -17.69
CA THR A 74 4.52 -4.96 -17.65
C THR A 74 4.06 -5.37 -16.25
N SER A 75 4.80 -4.96 -15.21
CA SER A 75 4.43 -5.29 -13.83
C SER A 75 3.09 -4.67 -13.43
N THR A 76 2.82 -3.42 -13.82
CA THR A 76 1.52 -2.76 -13.56
C THR A 76 0.36 -3.49 -14.23
N ARG A 77 0.56 -3.99 -15.46
CA ARG A 77 -0.45 -4.81 -16.16
C ARG A 77 -0.70 -6.12 -15.42
N ASN A 78 0.37 -6.82 -15.02
CA ASN A 78 0.26 -8.09 -14.28
C ASN A 78 -0.45 -7.89 -12.94
N PHE A 79 -0.10 -6.84 -12.21
CA PHE A 79 -0.77 -6.45 -10.97
C PHE A 79 -2.27 -6.22 -11.17
N ARG A 80 -2.66 -5.42 -12.18
CA ARG A 80 -4.07 -5.15 -12.48
C ARG A 80 -4.84 -6.43 -12.81
N ASN A 81 -4.26 -7.31 -13.62
CA ASN A 81 -4.87 -8.58 -13.97
C ASN A 81 -5.05 -9.48 -12.76
N TRP A 82 -4.03 -9.57 -11.90
CA TRP A 82 -4.10 -10.33 -10.67
C TRP A 82 -5.16 -9.78 -9.70
N VAL A 83 -5.21 -8.47 -9.47
CA VAL A 83 -6.24 -7.86 -8.60
C VAL A 83 -7.65 -8.17 -9.12
N ARG A 84 -7.88 -8.09 -10.44
CA ARG A 84 -9.18 -8.44 -11.03
C ARG A 84 -9.59 -9.87 -10.75
N LEU A 85 -8.66 -10.83 -10.76
CA LEU A 85 -8.96 -12.23 -10.41
C LEU A 85 -9.29 -12.43 -8.93
N GLN A 86 -8.81 -11.54 -8.05
CA GLN A 86 -9.09 -11.63 -6.62
C GLN A 86 -10.40 -10.95 -6.22
N LEU A 87 -10.84 -9.93 -6.97
CA LEU A 87 -12.08 -9.18 -6.69
C LEU A 87 -13.35 -9.82 -7.29
N VAL A 88 -13.21 -10.80 -8.17
CA VAL A 88 -14.33 -11.51 -8.82
C VAL A 88 -14.69 -12.81 -8.09
N GLN A 89 -14.08 -13.08 -6.93
CA GLN A 89 -14.40 -14.21 -6.06
C GLN A 89 -15.33 -13.81 -4.93
#